data_AF-A0A0D0CI05-F1
#
_entry.id   AF-A0A0D0CI05-F1
#
_cell.length_a   1.000
_cell.length_b   1.000
_cell.length_c   1.000
_cell.angle_alpha   90.00
_cell.angle_beta   90.00
_cell.angle_gamma   90.00
#
_symmetry.space_group_name_H-M   'P 1'
#
loop_
_entity.id
_entity.type
_entity.pdbx_description
1 polymer ?
#
loop_
_entity_poly.entity_id
_entity_poly.type
_entity_poly.pdbx_seq_one_letter_code
_entity_poly.pdbx_strand_id
1 'polypeptide(L)' 'LPGTMQEAYAGPDYHWKSAIEEELLNINSNHVYETICIPEGVTPITSKPVFCIKCNHTGNVEYYKA' A
#
# COMPACT_ATOMS: atom_id res chain seq x y z
N LEU A 1 10.46 8.73 -1.56
CA LEU A 1 9.28 7.87 -1.31
C LEU A 1 8.49 7.79 -2.61
N PRO A 2 7.90 6.63 -2.93
CA PRO A 2 7.07 6.51 -4.12
C PRO A 2 5.92 7.51 -4.08
N GLY A 3 5.66 8.17 -5.20
CA GLY A 3 4.51 9.04 -5.38
C GLY A 3 3.28 8.28 -5.85
N THR A 4 3.42 7.05 -6.36
CA THR A 4 2.34 6.20 -6.88
C THR A 4 2.62 4.72 -6.61
N MET A 5 1.59 3.88 -6.72
CA MET A 5 1.74 2.42 -6.65
C MET A 5 2.67 1.88 -7.74
N GLN A 6 2.58 2.46 -8.94
CA GLN A 6 3.42 2.09 -10.08
C GLN A 6 4.89 2.40 -9.80
N GLU A 7 5.20 3.58 -9.24
CA GLU A 7 6.56 3.93 -8.80
C GLU A 7 7.06 3.01 -7.69
N ALA A 8 6.17 2.63 -6.76
CA ALA A 8 6.50 1.70 -5.67
C ALA A 8 6.88 0.31 -6.20
N TYR A 9 6.16 -0.19 -7.21
CA TYR A 9 6.43 -1.50 -7.82
C TYR A 9 7.60 -1.50 -8.81
N ALA A 10 7.83 -0.38 -9.51
CA ALA A 10 8.92 -0.25 -10.47
C ALA A 10 10.25 0.16 -9.83
N GLY A 11 10.22 0.64 -8.59
CA GLY A 11 11.40 1.08 -7.86
C GLY A 11 12.34 -0.08 -7.50
N PRO A 12 13.63 0.20 -7.25
CA PRO A 12 14.61 -0.81 -6.84
C PRO A 12 14.38 -1.33 -5.41
N ASP A 13 13.57 -0.62 -4.61
CA ASP A 13 13.28 -0.95 -3.23
C ASP A 13 12.07 -1.89 -3.13
N TYR A 14 12.34 -3.18 -3.00
CA TYR A 14 11.33 -4.23 -2.95
C TYR A 14 10.44 -4.18 -1.69
N HIS A 15 10.85 -3.44 -0.65
CA HIS A 15 10.09 -3.34 0.59
C HIS A 15 8.72 -2.69 0.39
N TRP A 16 8.59 -1.80 -0.60
CA TRP A 16 7.30 -1.16 -0.90
C TRP A 16 6.26 -2.13 -1.42
N LYS A 17 6.66 -3.08 -2.26
CA LYS A 17 5.76 -4.12 -2.76
C LYS A 17 5.22 -4.95 -1.60
N SER A 18 6.10 -5.42 -0.71
CA SER A 18 5.70 -6.19 0.47
C SER A 18 4.78 -5.38 1.40
N ALA A 19 5.10 -4.11 1.65
CA ALA A 19 4.28 -3.25 2.52
C ALA A 19 2.85 -3.05 1.97
N ILE A 20 2.70 -2.89 0.65
CA ILE A 20 1.40 -2.79 -0.01
C ILE A 20 0.62 -4.10 0.13
N GLU A 21 1.26 -5.24 -0.16
CA GLU A 21 0.62 -6.55 -0.10
C GLU A 21 0.18 -6.90 1.33
N GLU A 22 1.00 -6.55 2.34
CA GLU A 22 0.68 -6.72 3.76
C GLU A 22 -0.53 -5.88 4.17
N GLU A 23 -0.60 -4.60 3.79
CA GLU A 23 -1.73 -3.74 4.12
C GLU A 23 -3.03 -4.23 3.46
N LEU A 24 -2.98 -4.62 2.18
CA LEU A 24 -4.15 -5.19 1.47
C LEU A 24 -4.61 -6.50 2.12
N LEU A 25 -3.67 -7.37 2.51
CA LEU A 25 -3.98 -8.60 3.23
C LEU A 25 -4.60 -8.32 4.59
N ASN A 26 -4.09 -7.32 5.33
CA ASN A 26 -4.62 -6.92 6.63
C ASN A 26 -6.06 -6.40 6.52
N ILE A 27 -6.34 -5.54 5.53
CA ILE A 27 -7.70 -5.05 5.23
C ILE A 27 -8.65 -6.22 4.94
N ASN A 28 -8.22 -7.16 4.10
CA ASN A 28 -9.03 -8.31 3.70
C ASN A 28 -9.28 -9.28 4.87
N SER A 29 -8.23 -9.59 5.66
CA SER A 29 -8.29 -10.52 6.80
C SER A 29 -9.12 -9.99 7.97
N ASN A 30 -9.14 -8.67 8.17
CA ASN A 30 -9.98 -8.01 9.17
C ASN A 30 -11.42 -7.79 8.69
N HIS A 31 -11.76 -8.21 7.47
CA HIS A 31 -13.09 -8.00 6.86
C HIS A 31 -13.57 -6.55 6.92
N VAL A 32 -12.64 -5.59 6.83
CA VAL A 32 -12.98 -4.16 6.90
C VAL A 32 -13.74 -3.73 5.64
N TYR A 33 -13.36 -4.27 4.49
CA TYR A 33 -13.98 -4.02 3.20
C TYR A 33 -14.18 -5.33 2.43
N GLU A 34 -15.23 -5.38 1.61
CA GLU A 34 -15.45 -6.45 0.65
C GLU A 34 -14.83 -6.08 -0.71
N THR A 35 -14.08 -7.01 -1.30
CA THR A 35 -13.53 -6.81 -2.64
C THR A 35 -14.58 -7.23 -3.67
N ILE A 36 -15.07 -6.27 -4.45
CA ILE A 36 -16.02 -6.52 -5.54
C ILE A 36 -15.40 -6.16 -6.89
N CYS A 37 -15.89 -6.78 -7.97
CA CYS A 37 -15.60 -6.32 -9.31
C CYS A 37 -16.22 -4.94 -9.54
N ILE A 38 -15.57 -4.12 -10.38
CA ILE A 38 -16.12 -2.82 -10.78
C ILE A 38 -17.41 -3.08 -11.57
N PRO A 39 -18.57 -2.55 -11.15
CA PRO A 39 -19.83 -2.73 -11.87
C PRO A 39 -19.79 -2.09 -13.26
N GLU A 40 -20.57 -2.63 -14.18
CA GLU A 40 -20.68 -2.08 -15.53
C GLU A 40 -21.18 -0.63 -15.52
N GLY A 41 -20.53 0.23 -16.30
CA GLY A 41 -20.89 1.65 -16.39
C GLY A 41 -20.46 2.51 -15.19
N VAL A 42 -19.74 1.95 -14.22
CA VAL A 42 -19.26 2.68 -13.02
C VAL A 42 -17.79 3.04 -13.15
N THR A 43 -17.48 4.32 -12.95
CA THR A 43 -16.11 4.79 -12.72
C THR A 43 -15.83 4.72 -11.21
N PRO A 44 -14.91 3.85 -10.75
CA PRO A 44 -14.61 3.74 -9.33
C PRO A 44 -13.91 5.01 -8.83
N ILE A 45 -14.21 5.37 -7.58
CA ILE A 45 -13.46 6.41 -6.88
C ILE A 45 -12.12 5.81 -6.49
N THR A 46 -11.04 6.42 -6.95
CA THR A 46 -9.69 5.96 -6.64
C THR A 46 -9.22 6.55 -5.31
N SER A 47 -8.43 5.76 -4.58
CA SER A 47 -7.67 6.23 -3.43
C SER A 47 -6.19 6.16 -3.76
N LYS A 48 -5.43 7.12 -3.25
CA LYS A 48 -3.98 7.16 -3.44
C LYS A 48 -3.29 6.77 -2.12
N PRO A 49 -2.51 5.68 -2.09
CA PRO A 49 -1.79 5.29 -0.89
C PRO A 49 -0.70 6.32 -0.54
N VAL A 50 -0.42 6.42 0.75
CA VAL A 50 0.58 7.35 1.29
C VAL A 50 1.71 6.53 1.91
N PHE A 51 2.83 6.51 1.21
CA PHE A 51 4.00 5.75 1.61
C PHE A 51 4.77 6.46 2.72
N CYS A 52 5.13 5.73 3.76
CA CYS A 52 5.89 6.24 4.90
C CYS A 52 6.94 5.22 5.35
N ILE A 53 8.12 5.70 5.73
CA ILE A 53 9.13 4.88 6.40
C ILE A 53 9.10 5.25 7.88
N LYS A 54 8.90 4.27 8.76
CA LYS A 54 9.04 4.46 10.20
C LYS A 54 10.45 4.08 10.63
N CYS A 55 11.08 4.98 11.37
CA CYS A 55 12.39 4.78 11.95
C CYS A 55 12.29 4.65 13.47
N ASN A 56 13.20 3.88 14.07
CA ASN A 56 13.31 3.79 15.52
C ASN A 56 13.93 5.07 16.12
N HIS A 57 14.02 5.10 17.45
CA HIS A 57 14.66 6.18 18.21
C HIS A 57 16.15 6.42 17.87
N THR A 58 16.81 5.47 17.21
CA THR A 58 18.19 5.59 16.72
C THR A 58 18.30 6.05 15.26
N GLY A 59 17.17 6.25 14.56
CA GLY A 59 17.12 6.65 13.16
C GLY A 59 17.23 5.51 12.15
N ASN A 60 17.32 4.26 12.60
CA ASN A 60 17.31 3.09 11.73
C ASN A 60 15.90 2.76 11.26
N VAL A 61 15.76 2.29 10.03
CA VAL A 61 14.47 1.88 9.45
C VAL A 61 13.92 0.68 10.22
N GLU A 62 12.73 0.83 10.80
CA GLU A 62 12.00 -0.27 11.44
C GLU A 62 11.07 -0.93 10.44
N TYR A 63 10.26 -0.15 9.72
CA TYR A 63 9.31 -0.71 8.78
C TYR A 63 8.82 0.31 7.73
N TYR A 64 8.36 -0.24 6.61
CA TYR A 64 7.75 0.47 5.50
C TYR A 64 6.23 0.37 5.59
N LYS A 65 5.52 1.50 5.57
CA LYS A 65 4.05 1.56 5.60
C LYS A 65 3.53 2.03 4.24
N ALA A 66 2.55 1.30 3.70
CA ALA A 66 1.78 1.68 2.52
C ALA A 66 0.32 1.94 2.89
#